data_AF-A0A4W5Q9M0-F1
#
_entry.id   AF-A0A4W5Q9M0-F1
#
_cell.length_a   1.000
_cell.length_b   1.000
_cell.length_c   1.000
_cell.angle_alpha   90.00
_cell.angle_beta   90.00
_cell.angle_gamma   90.00
#
_symmetry.space_group_name_H-M   'P 1'
#
loop_
_entity.id
_entity.type
_entity.pdbx_description
1 polymer ?
#
loop_
_entity_poly.entity_id
_entity_poly.type
_entity_poly.pdbx_seq_one_letter_code
_entity_poly.pdbx_strand_id
1 'polypeptide(L)'
;MASSIFFYLVHSEQGNLSGFRLRKDLSTERIWEVVLPTEVQKIVAVKGKRPNEHVHSQGRVMGDRSVLYKYLNPNLLAVVTESTDAHPERAFVGMFLVDGVTGRIIHEAVQRKARGPVHFVHSENWVVVSSSSISSSSILGSSSSILGSSSSILGSSSSILGS
;
A
#
# COMPACT_ATOMS: atom_id res chain seq x y z
N MET A 1 -5.06 12.56 27.58
CA MET A 1 -4.69 13.08 26.24
C MET A 1 -5.98 13.26 25.44
N ALA A 2 -6.15 14.36 24.71
CA ALA A 2 -7.33 14.54 23.86
C ALA A 2 -7.26 13.57 22.67
N SER A 3 -8.39 12.95 22.31
CA SER A 3 -8.47 12.11 21.11
C SER A 3 -8.31 12.97 19.87
N SER A 4 -7.29 12.71 19.06
CA SER A 4 -7.11 13.33 17.74
C SER A 4 -7.69 12.39 16.70
N ILE A 5 -8.72 12.83 15.98
CA ILE A 5 -9.34 12.07 14.91
C ILE A 5 -8.75 12.53 13.58
N PHE A 6 -8.25 11.57 12.81
CA PHE A 6 -7.77 11.76 11.45
C PHE A 6 -8.66 10.95 10.50
N PHE A 7 -8.90 11.50 9.32
CA PHE A 7 -9.59 10.80 8.24
C PHE A 7 -8.96 11.17 6.90
N TYR A 8 -9.18 10.33 5.90
CA TYR A 8 -8.64 10.53 4.56
C TYR A 8 -9.75 10.43 3.53
N LEU A 9 -9.57 11.15 2.42
CA LEU A 9 -10.43 11.11 1.26
C LEU A 9 -9.60 10.66 0.05
N VAL A 10 -10.21 9.86 -0.82
CA VAL A 10 -9.58 9.37 -2.05
C VAL A 10 -10.47 9.78 -3.22
N HIS A 11 -9.93 10.60 -4.10
CA HIS A 11 -10.55 10.96 -5.38
C HIS A 11 -9.82 10.22 -6.50
N SER A 12 -10.26 8.99 -6.81
CA SER A 12 -9.59 8.08 -7.75
C SER A 12 -9.42 8.69 -9.14
N GLU A 13 -10.45 9.36 -9.65
CA GLU A 13 -10.47 9.98 -10.98
C GLU A 13 -9.47 11.13 -11.12
N GLN A 14 -9.11 11.77 -10.00
CA GLN A 14 -8.17 12.89 -9.95
C GLN A 14 -6.79 12.46 -9.44
N GLY A 15 -6.60 11.18 -9.12
CA GLY A 15 -5.35 10.67 -8.53
C GLY A 15 -5.03 11.29 -7.17
N ASN A 16 -6.01 11.83 -6.45
CA ASN A 16 -5.78 12.59 -5.22
C ASN A 16 -6.11 11.79 -3.97
N LEU A 17 -5.20 11.78 -3.01
CA LEU A 17 -5.44 11.34 -1.64
C LEU A 17 -5.16 12.51 -0.71
N SER A 18 -6.12 12.83 0.14
CA SER A 18 -6.01 13.95 1.08
C SER A 18 -6.30 13.48 2.50
N GLY A 19 -5.52 13.96 3.46
CA GLY A 19 -5.73 13.69 4.87
C GLY A 19 -6.18 14.92 5.64
N PHE A 20 -7.04 14.70 6.63
CA PHE A 20 -7.66 15.73 7.43
C PHE A 20 -7.57 15.43 8.91
N ARG A 21 -7.49 16.49 9.71
CA ARG A 21 -7.60 16.46 11.16
C ARG A 21 -8.92 17.10 11.59
N LEU A 22 -9.65 16.42 12.47
CA LEU A 22 -10.84 16.98 13.11
C LEU A 22 -10.43 17.86 14.30
N ARG A 23 -10.83 19.13 14.29
CA ARG A 23 -10.63 20.07 15.39
C ARG A 23 -11.76 19.97 16.41
N LYS A 24 -11.58 20.60 17.58
CA LYS A 24 -12.54 20.54 18.70
C LYS A 24 -13.88 21.20 18.38
N ASP A 25 -13.87 22.18 17.48
CA ASP A 25 -15.05 22.88 16.96
C ASP A 25 -15.73 22.11 15.82
N LEU A 26 -15.35 20.84 15.60
CA LEU A 26 -15.80 19.98 14.51
C LEU A 26 -15.42 20.48 13.12
N SER A 27 -14.60 21.52 13.00
CA SER A 27 -14.03 21.92 11.72
C SER A 27 -12.95 20.93 11.28
N THR A 28 -12.80 20.81 9.96
CA THR A 28 -11.85 19.88 9.35
C THR A 28 -10.70 20.66 8.73
N GLU A 29 -9.48 20.27 9.03
CA GLU A 29 -8.27 20.88 8.49
C GLU A 29 -7.53 19.87 7.62
N ARG A 30 -7.31 20.18 6.34
CA ARG A 30 -6.45 19.36 5.48
C ARG A 30 -5.00 19.48 5.96
N ILE A 31 -4.37 18.35 6.25
CA ILE A 31 -3.03 18.27 6.84
C ILE A 31 -1.98 17.69 5.88
N TRP A 32 -2.40 16.89 4.90
CA TRP A 32 -1.53 16.34 3.88
C TRP A 32 -2.31 16.07 2.58
N GLU A 33 -1.58 16.00 1.48
CA GLU A 33 -2.09 15.69 0.16
C GLU A 33 -1.04 14.90 -0.64
N VAL A 34 -1.47 13.85 -1.32
CA VAL A 34 -0.67 13.05 -2.25
C VAL A 34 -1.41 13.06 -3.58
N VAL A 35 -0.72 13.53 -4.63
CA VAL A 35 -1.25 13.59 -6.00
C VAL A 35 -0.49 12.62 -6.87
N LEU A 36 -1.21 11.69 -7.50
CA LEU A 36 -0.70 10.72 -8.46
C LEU A 36 -1.00 11.21 -9.88
N PRO A 37 -0.04 11.13 -10.82
CA PRO A 37 -0.23 11.59 -12.19
C PRO A 37 -1.23 10.69 -12.93
N THR A 38 -2.44 11.22 -13.17
CA THR A 38 -3.54 10.47 -13.80
C THR A 38 -3.32 10.19 -15.28
N GLU A 39 -2.38 10.90 -15.91
CA GLU A 39 -1.97 10.65 -17.29
C GLU A 39 -1.25 9.30 -17.42
N VAL A 40 -0.64 8.81 -16.34
CA VAL A 40 0.20 7.60 -16.33
C VAL A 40 -0.47 6.46 -15.58
N GLN A 41 -1.21 6.75 -14.51
CA GLN A 41 -1.79 5.73 -13.64
C GLN A 41 -3.09 6.18 -12.99
N LYS A 42 -3.98 5.22 -12.73
CA LYS A 42 -5.25 5.43 -12.00
C LYS A 42 -5.26 4.61 -10.72
N ILE A 43 -5.93 5.13 -9.69
CA ILE A 43 -6.16 4.39 -8.44
C ILE A 43 -7.25 3.36 -8.69
N VAL A 44 -6.96 2.08 -8.43
CA VAL A 44 -7.92 0.97 -8.63
C VAL A 44 -8.39 0.36 -7.32
N ALA A 45 -7.61 0.49 -6.24
CA ALA A 45 -8.02 0.03 -4.91
C ALA A 45 -7.27 0.77 -3.81
N VAL A 46 -7.94 0.99 -2.67
CA VAL A 46 -7.34 1.46 -1.43
C VAL A 46 -7.88 0.64 -0.27
N LYS A 47 -7.02 0.10 0.60
CA LYS A 47 -7.47 -0.43 1.92
C LYS A 47 -6.50 -0.03 3.02
N GLY A 48 -7.07 0.41 4.13
CA GLY A 48 -6.39 0.46 5.42
C GLY A 48 -6.39 -0.90 6.12
N LYS A 49 -5.81 -0.95 7.31
CA LYS A 49 -5.86 -2.13 8.18
C LYS A 49 -7.25 -2.32 8.80
N ARG A 50 -7.55 -3.57 9.16
CA ARG A 50 -8.77 -3.87 9.93
C ARG A 50 -8.58 -3.32 11.35
N PRO A 51 -9.55 -2.55 11.90
CA PRO A 51 -9.41 -1.99 13.25
C PRO A 51 -9.20 -3.04 14.35
N ASN A 52 -9.77 -4.24 14.17
CA ASN A 52 -9.69 -5.34 15.13
C ASN A 52 -8.70 -6.44 14.71
N GLU A 53 -7.70 -6.09 13.90
CA GLU A 53 -6.59 -7.00 13.56
C GLU A 53 -5.77 -7.35 14.81
N HIS A 54 -5.49 -8.64 15.00
CA HIS A 54 -4.58 -9.11 16.04
C HIS A 54 -3.19 -9.37 15.46
N VAL A 55 -2.17 -8.78 16.08
CA VAL A 55 -0.77 -9.03 15.73
C VAL A 55 -0.23 -10.17 16.59
N HIS A 56 0.12 -11.29 15.97
CA HIS A 56 0.55 -12.49 16.70
C HIS A 56 1.93 -12.34 17.37
N SER A 57 2.83 -11.58 16.76
CA SER A 57 4.15 -11.26 17.33
C SER A 57 4.67 -9.92 16.84
N GLN A 58 5.43 -9.22 17.68
CA GLN A 58 6.01 -7.91 17.36
C GLN A 58 7.23 -7.98 16.42
N GLY A 59 7.82 -9.16 16.28
CA GLY A 59 9.06 -9.36 15.52
C GLY A 59 9.31 -10.83 15.21
N ARG A 60 10.35 -11.09 14.41
CA ARG A 60 10.86 -12.41 14.06
C ARG A 60 12.24 -12.60 14.67
N VAL A 61 12.45 -13.70 15.39
CA VAL A 61 13.77 -14.09 15.89
C VAL A 61 14.60 -14.65 14.74
N MET A 62 15.84 -14.18 14.62
CA MET A 62 16.80 -14.56 13.59
C MET A 62 17.75 -15.65 14.09
N GLY A 63 18.51 -16.29 13.18
CA GLY A 63 19.40 -17.42 13.51
C GLY A 63 20.55 -17.06 14.45
N ASP A 64 20.96 -15.79 14.48
CA ASP A 64 21.96 -15.22 15.40
C ASP A 64 21.35 -14.77 16.74
N ARG A 65 20.09 -15.13 17.01
CA ARG A 65 19.29 -14.73 18.18
C ARG A 65 18.94 -13.25 18.25
N SER A 66 19.22 -12.46 17.19
CA SER A 66 18.70 -11.10 17.08
C SER A 66 17.20 -11.11 16.78
N VAL A 67 16.53 -9.97 17.02
CA VAL A 67 15.09 -9.81 16.72
C VAL A 67 14.91 -8.77 15.63
N LEU A 68 14.22 -9.17 14.56
CA LEU A 68 13.80 -8.27 13.49
C LEU A 68 12.36 -7.82 13.72
N TYR A 69 12.19 -6.56 14.12
CA TYR A 69 10.89 -6.01 14.46
C TYR A 69 10.02 -5.78 13.22
N LYS A 70 8.72 -6.00 13.37
CA LYS A 70 7.72 -5.71 12.33
C LYS A 70 7.36 -4.23 12.33
N TYR A 71 7.18 -3.65 11.14
CA TYR A 71 6.60 -2.31 11.04
C TYR A 71 5.07 -2.39 11.15
N LEU A 72 4.52 -1.92 12.28
CA LEU A 72 3.11 -2.10 12.64
C LEU A 72 2.36 -0.76 12.76
N ASN A 73 2.39 0.06 11.71
CA ASN A 73 1.57 1.28 11.70
C ASN A 73 0.07 0.91 11.52
N PRO A 74 -0.82 1.22 12.49
CA PRO A 74 -2.26 0.94 12.36
C PRO A 74 -2.95 1.84 11.33
N ASN A 75 -2.36 2.99 11.01
CA ASN A 75 -2.90 3.98 10.08
C ASN A 75 -2.35 3.80 8.65
N LEU A 76 -1.67 2.68 8.37
CA LEU A 76 -1.09 2.43 7.06
C LEU A 76 -2.21 2.13 6.05
N LEU A 77 -2.16 2.83 4.91
CA LEU A 77 -3.02 2.63 3.76
C LEU A 77 -2.20 1.96 2.66
N ALA A 78 -2.73 0.90 2.05
CA ALA A 78 -2.17 0.41 0.80
C ALA A 78 -3.05 0.88 -0.36
N VAL A 79 -2.41 1.54 -1.31
CA VAL A 79 -3.00 2.15 -2.50
C VAL A 79 -2.46 1.40 -3.70
N VAL A 80 -3.34 0.82 -4.50
CA VAL A 80 -2.96 0.10 -5.72
C VAL A 80 -3.37 0.92 -6.93
N THR A 81 -2.46 1.05 -7.88
CA THR A 81 -2.65 1.76 -9.13
C THR A 81 -2.47 0.83 -10.32
N GLU A 82 -3.08 1.20 -11.44
CA GLU A 82 -2.89 0.54 -12.73
C GLU A 82 -2.52 1.59 -13.76
N SER A 83 -1.63 1.24 -14.70
CA SER A 83 -1.27 2.12 -15.80
C SER A 83 -2.48 2.49 -16.66
N THR A 84 -2.53 3.74 -17.11
CA THR A 84 -3.50 4.17 -18.13
C THR A 84 -3.16 3.59 -19.50
N ASP A 85 -1.88 3.52 -19.85
CA ASP A 85 -1.40 2.88 -21.07
C ASP A 85 -1.67 1.36 -21.02
N ALA A 86 -2.31 0.85 -22.07
CA ALA A 86 -2.61 -0.58 -22.24
C ALA A 86 -1.55 -1.32 -23.03
N HIS A 87 -0.55 -0.62 -23.56
CA HIS A 87 0.49 -1.24 -24.36
C HIS A 87 1.29 -2.27 -23.53
N PRO A 88 1.46 -3.51 -23.99
CA PRO A 88 2.06 -4.60 -23.22
C PRO A 88 3.42 -4.29 -22.59
N GLU A 89 4.26 -3.52 -23.27
CA GLU A 89 5.60 -3.15 -22.78
C GLU A 89 5.60 -2.03 -21.74
N ARG A 90 4.50 -1.28 -21.63
CA ARG A 90 4.37 -0.13 -20.72
C ARG A 90 3.39 -0.36 -19.59
N ALA A 91 2.54 -1.37 -19.71
CA ALA A 91 1.53 -1.65 -18.70
C ALA A 91 2.15 -2.09 -17.37
N PHE A 92 1.60 -1.59 -16.26
CA PHE A 92 2.06 -1.94 -14.92
C PHE A 92 0.95 -1.83 -13.87
N VAL A 93 1.18 -2.50 -12.75
CA VAL A 93 0.42 -2.34 -11.50
C VAL A 93 1.35 -1.78 -10.44
N GLY A 94 1.02 -0.62 -9.89
CA GLY A 94 1.78 0.05 -8.82
C GLY A 94 1.15 -0.19 -7.45
N MET A 95 1.96 -0.17 -6.41
CA MET A 95 1.51 -0.25 -5.02
C MET A 95 2.26 0.79 -4.19
N PHE A 96 1.51 1.62 -3.47
CA PHE A 96 2.03 2.59 -2.52
C PHE A 96 1.52 2.26 -1.12
N LEU A 97 2.40 2.31 -0.12
CA LEU A 97 2.03 2.25 1.28
C LEU A 97 2.16 3.65 1.87
N VAL A 98 1.03 4.24 2.25
CA VAL A 98 0.94 5.64 2.70
C VAL A 98 0.50 5.67 4.15
N ASP A 99 1.19 6.44 5.00
CA ASP A 99 0.73 6.71 6.36
C ASP A 99 -0.48 7.66 6.33
N GLY A 100 -1.67 7.16 6.70
CA GLY A 100 -2.92 7.91 6.66
C GLY A 100 -2.98 9.11 7.59
N VAL A 101 -2.06 9.23 8.56
CA VAL A 101 -1.99 10.41 9.45
C VAL A 101 -1.06 11.49 8.88
N THR A 102 0.06 11.10 8.27
CA THR A 102 1.11 12.06 7.85
C THR A 102 1.18 12.28 6.33
N GLY A 103 0.57 11.40 5.54
CA GLY A 103 0.68 11.39 4.07
C GLY A 103 2.01 10.86 3.55
N ARG A 104 2.91 10.40 4.42
CA ARG A 104 4.23 9.90 4.00
C ARG A 104 4.10 8.59 3.24
N ILE A 105 4.71 8.51 2.06
CA ILE A 105 4.91 7.25 1.34
C ILE A 105 6.01 6.46 2.04
N ILE A 106 5.65 5.32 2.63
CA ILE A 106 6.52 4.40 3.35
C ILE A 106 7.18 3.42 2.38
N HIS A 107 6.44 2.97 1.37
CA HIS A 107 6.94 2.04 0.36
C HIS A 107 6.24 2.26 -0.98
N GLU A 108 6.97 1.99 -2.05
CA GLU A 108 6.49 1.90 -3.41
C GLU A 108 7.01 0.63 -4.05
N ALA A 109 6.14 -0.09 -4.77
CA ALA A 109 6.50 -1.23 -5.60
C ALA A 109 5.76 -1.15 -6.94
N VAL A 110 6.42 -1.59 -8.01
CA VAL A 110 5.85 -1.59 -9.36
C VAL A 110 6.02 -2.95 -9.99
N GLN A 111 4.92 -3.53 -10.46
CA GLN A 111 4.91 -4.76 -11.21
C GLN A 111 4.71 -4.45 -12.70
N ARG A 112 5.75 -4.65 -13.50
CA ARG A 112 5.74 -4.39 -14.94
C ARG A 112 5.05 -5.52 -15.71
N LYS A 113 4.56 -5.21 -16.91
CA LYS A 113 3.86 -6.13 -17.83
C LYS A 113 2.68 -6.83 -17.15
N ALA A 114 1.95 -6.07 -16.34
CA ALA A 114 0.86 -6.56 -15.50
C ALA A 114 -0.39 -5.68 -15.65
N ARG A 115 -1.56 -6.30 -15.51
CA ARG A 115 -2.86 -5.62 -15.53
C ARG A 115 -3.86 -6.26 -14.58
N GLY A 116 -4.98 -5.57 -14.36
CA GLY A 116 -6.10 -6.10 -13.60
C GLY A 116 -6.70 -7.40 -14.19
N PRO A 117 -7.59 -8.08 -13.46
CA PRO A 117 -8.14 -7.67 -12.16
C PRO A 117 -7.10 -7.77 -11.03
N VAL A 118 -7.13 -6.80 -10.12
CA VAL A 118 -6.24 -6.72 -8.96
C VAL A 118 -6.95 -7.30 -7.74
N HIS A 119 -6.31 -8.26 -7.08
CA HIS A 119 -6.70 -8.68 -5.73
C HIS A 119 -5.61 -8.31 -4.73
N PHE A 120 -6.03 -7.91 -3.54
CA PHE A 120 -5.13 -7.30 -2.59
C PHE A 120 -5.57 -7.54 -1.14
N VAL A 121 -4.61 -7.94 -0.31
CA VAL A 121 -4.74 -8.16 1.13
C VAL A 121 -3.68 -7.35 1.87
N HIS A 122 -4.10 -6.63 2.91
CA HIS A 122 -3.24 -5.90 3.83
C HIS A 122 -3.46 -6.47 5.22
N SER A 123 -2.41 -6.97 5.87
CA SER A 123 -2.49 -7.40 7.25
C SER A 123 -1.13 -7.32 7.95
N GLU A 124 -1.11 -7.05 9.25
CA GLU A 124 0.08 -6.86 10.06
C GLU A 124 1.12 -5.95 9.36
N ASN A 125 2.29 -6.46 9.03
CA ASN A 125 3.35 -5.72 8.35
C ASN A 125 3.50 -6.11 6.87
N TRP A 126 2.55 -6.85 6.32
CA TRP A 126 2.64 -7.42 4.98
C TRP A 126 1.47 -7.01 4.09
N VAL A 127 1.80 -6.85 2.81
CA VAL A 127 0.82 -6.59 1.76
C VAL A 127 1.08 -7.56 0.62
N VAL A 128 0.02 -8.19 0.13
CA VAL A 128 0.04 -9.04 -1.06
C VAL A 128 -0.88 -8.44 -2.11
N VAL A 129 -0.35 -8.32 -3.32
CA VAL A 129 -1.06 -7.86 -4.52
C VAL A 129 -0.91 -8.93 -5.59
N SER A 130 -2.02 -9.36 -6.18
CA SER A 130 -2.01 -10.24 -7.35
C SER A 130 -2.64 -9.54 -8.55
N SER A 131 -2.06 -9.73 -9.72
CA SER A 131 -2.53 -9.19 -11.00
C SER A 131 -2.22 -10.16 -12.14
N SER A 132 -2.82 -9.96 -13.31
CA SER A 132 -2.57 -10.83 -14.47
C SER A 132 -1.31 -10.40 -15.20
N SER A 133 -0.48 -11.36 -15.60
CA SER A 133 0.60 -11.12 -16.56
C SER A 133 0.02 -10.83 -17.94
N ILE A 134 0.65 -9.90 -18.65
CA ILE A 134 0.34 -9.62 -20.06
C ILE A 134 1.23 -10.46 -20.99
N SER A 135 2.43 -10.83 -20.55
CA SER A 135 3.37 -11.63 -21.34
C SER A 135 3.05 -13.13 -21.33
N SER A 136 2.23 -13.58 -20.37
CA SER A 136 1.89 -14.98 -20.16
C SER A 136 0.48 -15.10 -19.60
N SER A 137 -0.23 -16.19 -19.88
CA SER A 137 -1.55 -16.49 -19.31
C SER A 137 -1.47 -16.94 -17.84
N SER A 138 -0.75 -16.18 -17.01
CA SER A 138 -0.41 -16.54 -15.63
C SER A 138 -0.72 -15.39 -14.67
N ILE A 139 -1.00 -15.71 -13.41
CA ILE A 139 -1.16 -14.70 -12.36
C ILE A 139 0.21 -14.35 -11.81
N LEU A 140 0.48 -13.07 -11.65
CA LEU A 140 1.65 -12.55 -10.96
C LEU A 140 1.25 -12.12 -9.56
N GLY A 141 1.89 -12.70 -8.55
CA GLY A 141 1.75 -12.33 -7.15
C GLY A 141 2.98 -11.57 -6.68
N SER A 142 2.79 -10.38 -6.11
CA SER A 142 3.83 -9.59 -5.46
C SER A 142 3.50 -9.46 -3.97
N SER A 143 4.47 -9.77 -3.12
CA SER A 143 4.35 -9.57 -1.66
C SER A 143 5.44 -8.63 -1.16
N SER A 144 5.07 -7.67 -0.32
CA SER A 144 6.01 -6.81 0.40
C SER A 144 5.85 -7.00 1.90
N SER A 145 6.95 -7.25 2.61
CA SER A 145 7.01 -7.30 4.07
C SER A 145 7.86 -6.15 4.63
N ILE A 146 7.28 -5.37 5.54
CA ILE A 146 7.91 -4.15 6.07
C ILE A 146 8.45 -4.44 7.47
N LEU A 147 9.73 -4.17 7.70
CA LEU A 147 10.41 -4.47 8.96
C LEU A 147 11.13 -3.21 9.47
N GLY A 148 11.51 -3.20 10.75
CA GLY A 148 12.28 -2.12 11.37
C GLY A 148 11.61 -0.74 11.27
N SER A 149 12.44 0.30 11.12
CA SER A 149 12.00 1.66 10.79
C SER A 149 11.60 1.74 9.31
N SER A 150 10.81 2.75 8.93
CA SER A 150 10.12 2.92 7.63
C SER A 150 10.95 2.76 6.34
N SER A 151 12.24 2.46 6.42
CA SER A 151 13.18 2.25 5.31
C SER A 151 13.69 0.80 5.16
N SER A 152 13.40 -0.13 6.09
CA SER A 152 13.86 -1.52 5.99
C SER A 152 12.76 -2.45 5.46
N ILE A 153 12.82 -2.80 4.18
CA ILE A 153 11.85 -3.69 3.53
C ILE A 153 12.60 -4.96 3.11
N LEU A 154 12.23 -6.09 3.69
CA LEU A 154 12.77 -7.38 3.23
C LEU A 154 11.85 -7.93 2.14
N GLY A 155 12.36 -7.87 0.91
CA GLY A 155 11.84 -8.60 -0.24
C GLY A 155 10.52 -8.06 -0.79
N SER A 156 10.59 -7.38 -1.93
CA SER A 156 9.51 -7.44 -2.92
C SER A 156 9.74 -8.72 -3.73
N SER A 157 9.11 -9.83 -3.33
CA SER A 157 9.16 -11.05 -4.14
C SER A 157 7.96 -11.06 -5.07
N SER A 158 8.21 -10.92 -6.36
CA SER A 158 7.26 -11.24 -7.41
C SER A 158 7.42 -12.71 -7.80
N SER A 159 6.33 -13.45 -7.76
CA SER A 159 6.27 -14.86 -8.17
C SER A 159 5.17 -15.04 -9.19
N ILE A 160 5.43 -15.88 -10.19
CA ILE A 160 4.41 -16.31 -11.15
C ILE A 160 3.65 -17.45 -10.47
N LEU A 161 2.39 -17.21 -10.12
CA LEU A 161 1.47 -18.24 -9.65
C LEU A 161 0.79 -18.82 -10.91
N GLY A 162 1.22 -20.01 -11.32
CA GLY A 162 0.66 -20.73 -12.45
C GLY A 162 0.53 -22.23 -12.13
N SER A 163 -0.67 -22.76 -12.41
CA SER A 163 -1.01 -24.19 -12.47
C SER A 163 -0.43 -24.85 -13.71
#